data_AF-A0A973UIB0-F1
#
_entry.id   AF-A0A973UIB0-F1
#
_cell.length_a   1.000
_cell.length_b   1.000
_cell.length_c   1.000
_cell.angle_alpha   90.00
_cell.angle_beta   90.00
_cell.angle_gamma   90.00
#
_symmetry.space_group_name_H-M   'P 1'
#
loop_
_entity.id
_entity.type
_entity.pdbx_description
1 polymer ?
#
loop_
_entity_poly.entity_id
_entity_poly.type
_entity_poly.pdbx_seq_one_letter_code
_entity_poly.pdbx_strand_id
1 'polypeptide(L)'
;MPDRSDTPPVLLGNEPGSFPHSVLAERHPAIIRQVRESFPYGPEQHRALDALLASCAEGVIEPLPADAHDRERWTTWGADGFVGRTWFDVPWLWSESYFYRQLLEAVGHFTPGPWQGIDPFRPSKLAELDAPETDEELAALDALADLPADEQDRALLHGSLWGNRADLGFRLSAAHDE
;
A
#
# COMPACT_ATOMS: atom_id res chain seq x y z
N MET A 1 2.53 -16.03 -38.03
CA MET A 1 2.83 -15.52 -36.68
C MET A 1 1.82 -14.43 -36.42
N PRO A 2 0.86 -14.59 -35.50
CA PRO A 2 -0.03 -13.50 -35.15
C PRO A 2 0.81 -12.38 -34.52
N ASP A 3 0.48 -11.15 -34.91
CA ASP A 3 1.10 -9.92 -34.44
C ASP A 3 0.94 -9.78 -32.91
N ARG A 4 1.99 -9.36 -32.21
CA ARG A 4 2.03 -9.20 -30.74
C ARG A 4 1.32 -7.92 -30.28
N SER A 5 0.19 -7.57 -30.89
CA SER A 5 -0.57 -6.35 -30.62
C SER A 5 -1.80 -6.56 -29.72
N ASP A 6 -1.93 -7.74 -29.09
CA ASP A 6 -3.11 -8.11 -28.26
C ASP A 6 -2.85 -7.99 -26.74
N THR A 7 -1.94 -7.10 -26.33
CA THR A 7 -1.74 -6.82 -24.89
C THR A 7 -2.75 -5.77 -24.46
N PRO A 8 -3.54 -6.00 -23.39
CA PRO A 8 -4.49 -5.01 -22.91
C PRO A 8 -3.77 -3.70 -22.54
N PRO A 9 -4.44 -2.54 -22.66
CA PRO A 9 -3.84 -1.26 -22.33
C PRO A 9 -3.41 -1.24 -20.86
N VAL A 10 -2.27 -0.59 -20.60
CA VAL A 10 -1.79 -0.39 -19.24
C VAL A 10 -2.74 0.53 -18.49
N LEU A 11 -3.07 0.17 -17.25
CA LEU A 11 -3.91 1.01 -16.39
C LEU A 11 -3.15 2.28 -16.00
N LEU A 12 -3.79 3.43 -16.22
CA LEU A 12 -3.31 4.76 -15.85
C LEU A 12 -4.25 5.38 -14.80
N GLY A 13 -3.82 6.47 -14.18
CA GLY A 13 -4.63 7.25 -13.24
C GLY A 13 -5.37 8.43 -13.86
N ASN A 14 -5.27 8.65 -15.17
CA ASN A 14 -5.69 9.90 -15.82
C ASN A 14 -7.18 9.97 -16.21
N GLU A 15 -7.99 8.99 -15.83
CA GLU A 15 -9.44 9.00 -16.03
C GLU A 15 -10.16 9.39 -14.72
N PRO A 16 -10.73 10.60 -14.61
CA PRO A 16 -11.49 11.00 -13.43
C PRO A 16 -12.67 10.05 -13.15
N GLY A 17 -12.85 9.67 -11.88
CA GLY A 17 -13.87 8.70 -11.46
C GLY A 17 -13.44 7.24 -11.56
N SER A 18 -12.28 6.94 -12.19
CA SER A 18 -11.68 5.61 -12.13
C SER A 18 -11.09 5.33 -10.73
N PHE A 19 -10.98 4.04 -10.37
CA PHE A 19 -10.35 3.64 -9.11
C PHE A 19 -8.87 4.06 -9.01
N PRO A 20 -8.03 3.89 -10.05
CA PRO A 20 -6.66 4.40 -10.04
C PRO A 20 -6.59 5.91 -9.77
N HIS A 21 -7.49 6.68 -10.37
CA HIS A 21 -7.53 8.13 -10.17
C HIS A 21 -7.84 8.48 -8.70
N SER A 22 -8.84 7.85 -8.08
CA SER A 22 -9.18 8.13 -6.68
C SER A 22 -8.07 7.72 -5.71
N VAL A 23 -7.30 6.65 -6.03
CA VAL A 23 -6.12 6.28 -5.24
C VAL A 23 -5.09 7.43 -5.25
N LEU A 24 -4.74 7.94 -6.42
CA LEU A 24 -3.74 9.00 -6.57
C LEU A 24 -4.23 10.35 -6.03
N ALA A 25 -5.48 10.71 -6.31
CA ALA A 25 -6.04 12.03 -5.97
C ALA A 25 -6.54 12.15 -4.53
N GLU A 26 -6.95 11.05 -3.90
CA GLU A 26 -7.59 11.08 -2.58
C GLU A 26 -6.84 10.24 -1.54
N ARG A 27 -6.52 8.98 -1.85
CA ARG A 27 -5.88 8.07 -0.88
C ARG A 27 -4.43 8.44 -0.60
N HIS A 28 -3.62 8.76 -1.61
CA HIS A 28 -2.23 9.17 -1.39
C HIS A 28 -2.13 10.41 -0.48
N PRO A 29 -2.89 11.50 -0.70
CA PRO A 29 -2.95 12.61 0.25
C PRO A 29 -3.36 12.22 1.67
N ALA A 30 -4.33 11.31 1.81
CA ALA A 30 -4.76 10.82 3.12
C ALA A 30 -3.65 10.03 3.83
N ILE A 31 -2.93 9.19 3.10
CA ILE A 31 -1.78 8.43 3.59
C ILE A 31 -0.66 9.37 4.07
N ILE A 32 -0.32 10.41 3.29
CA ILE A 32 0.69 11.38 3.70
C ILE A 32 0.28 12.05 5.02
N ARG A 33 -0.97 12.49 5.14
CA ARG A 33 -1.48 13.12 6.38
C ARG A 33 -1.40 12.17 7.57
N GLN A 34 -1.86 10.93 7.40
CA GLN A 34 -1.80 9.89 8.43
C GLN A 34 -0.35 9.63 8.87
N VAL A 35 0.56 9.44 7.92
CA VAL A 35 1.98 9.21 8.23
C VAL A 35 2.58 10.40 8.97
N ARG A 36 2.31 11.63 8.50
CA ARG A 36 2.78 12.88 9.13
C ARG A 36 2.38 12.97 10.60
N GLU A 37 1.23 12.42 10.97
CA GLU A 37 0.70 12.44 12.34
C GLU A 37 1.09 11.21 13.18
N SER A 38 1.64 10.16 12.55
CA SER A 38 1.90 8.86 13.20
C SER A 38 3.15 8.86 14.09
N PHE A 39 4.06 9.82 13.90
CA PHE A 39 5.31 9.93 14.66
C PHE A 39 5.63 11.41 14.97
N PRO A 40 6.45 11.68 16.00
CA PRO A 40 6.89 13.04 16.31
C PRO A 40 7.99 13.51 15.34
N TYR A 41 7.65 13.59 14.05
CA TYR A 41 8.56 13.98 12.99
C TYR A 41 9.09 15.42 13.14
N GLY A 42 10.30 15.64 12.66
CA GLY A 42 10.93 16.95 12.67
C GLY A 42 10.48 17.84 11.50
N PRO A 43 10.87 19.13 11.51
CA PRO A 43 10.53 20.08 10.44
C PRO A 43 11.04 19.66 9.05
N GLU A 44 12.10 18.86 8.96
CA GLU A 44 12.63 18.33 7.70
C GLU A 44 11.68 17.32 7.07
N GLN A 45 11.23 16.32 7.83
CA GLN A 45 10.28 15.31 7.36
C GLN A 45 8.95 15.95 6.99
N HIS A 46 8.46 16.92 7.79
CA HIS A 46 7.23 17.66 7.44
C HIS A 46 7.35 18.37 6.09
N ARG A 47 8.45 19.10 5.84
CA ARG A 47 8.68 19.75 4.54
C ARG A 47 8.77 18.76 3.39
N ALA A 48 9.42 17.62 3.60
CA ALA A 48 9.54 16.59 2.58
C ALA A 48 8.18 15.93 2.26
N LEU A 49 7.36 15.67 3.28
CA LEU A 49 6.00 15.15 3.12
C LEU A 49 5.07 16.17 2.42
N ASP A 50 5.17 17.45 2.78
CA ASP A 50 4.41 18.52 2.14
C ASP A 50 4.83 18.69 0.65
N ALA A 51 6.13 18.57 0.36
CA ALA A 51 6.65 18.59 -1.01
C ALA A 51 6.18 17.37 -1.83
N LEU A 52 6.16 16.17 -1.22
CA LEU A 52 5.62 14.97 -1.85
C LEU A 52 4.13 15.13 -2.16
N LEU A 53 3.36 15.67 -1.21
CA LEU A 53 1.93 15.93 -1.41
C LEU A 53 1.69 16.88 -2.59
N ALA A 54 2.42 17.99 -2.65
CA ALA A 54 2.33 18.93 -3.76
C ALA A 54 2.76 18.30 -5.09
N SER A 55 3.84 17.52 -5.10
CA SER A 55 4.31 16.80 -6.29
C SER A 55 3.25 15.82 -6.82
N CYS A 56 2.63 15.02 -5.95
CA CYS A 56 1.61 14.05 -6.36
C CYS A 56 0.34 14.72 -6.89
N ALA A 57 -0.08 15.83 -6.28
CA ALA A 57 -1.33 16.50 -6.64
C ALA A 57 -1.22 17.36 -7.91
N GLU A 58 -0.15 18.13 -8.04
CA GLU A 58 -0.03 19.19 -9.06
C GLU A 58 1.29 19.15 -9.83
N GLY A 59 2.26 18.39 -9.34
CA GLY A 59 3.61 18.34 -9.89
C GLY A 59 3.84 17.20 -10.89
N VAL A 60 5.14 16.94 -11.09
CA VAL A 60 5.65 15.90 -11.96
C VAL A 60 6.56 14.96 -11.19
N ILE A 61 6.78 13.78 -11.75
CA ILE A 61 7.74 12.81 -11.24
C ILE A 61 9.14 13.37 -11.44
N GLU A 62 9.86 13.58 -10.35
CA GLU A 62 11.26 14.00 -10.34
C GLU A 62 12.19 12.78 -10.24
N PRO A 63 13.41 12.86 -10.80
CA PRO A 63 14.37 11.79 -10.69
C PRO A 63 14.81 11.58 -9.25
N LEU A 64 15.11 10.32 -8.88
CA LEU A 64 15.73 10.03 -7.59
C LEU A 64 17.10 10.72 -7.45
N PRO A 65 17.51 11.09 -6.22
CA PRO A 65 18.85 11.58 -5.93
C PRO A 65 19.93 10.64 -6.49
N ALA A 66 21.04 11.21 -6.95
CA ALA A 66 22.10 10.44 -7.60
C ALA A 66 22.70 9.35 -6.70
N ASP A 67 22.64 9.54 -5.38
CA ASP A 67 23.11 8.66 -4.31
C ASP A 67 22.02 7.78 -3.71
N ALA A 68 20.78 7.82 -4.22
CA ALA A 68 19.71 6.94 -3.76
C ALA A 68 20.10 5.46 -3.96
N HIS A 69 20.05 4.70 -2.86
CA HIS A 69 20.54 3.32 -2.78
C HIS A 69 19.92 2.34 -3.79
N ASP A 70 18.71 2.64 -4.28
CA ASP A 70 17.92 1.82 -5.19
C ASP A 70 17.70 2.48 -6.56
N ARG A 71 18.39 3.59 -6.86
CA ARG A 71 18.25 4.34 -8.11
C ARG A 71 18.39 3.46 -9.35
N GLU A 72 19.39 2.58 -9.39
CA GLU A 72 19.62 1.69 -10.54
C GLU A 72 18.42 0.78 -10.81
N ARG A 73 17.75 0.28 -9.76
CA ARG A 73 16.56 -0.57 -9.90
C ARG A 73 15.40 0.20 -10.51
N TRP A 74 15.21 1.44 -10.08
CA TRP A 74 14.16 2.32 -10.62
C TRP A 74 14.43 2.74 -12.06
N THR A 75 15.66 3.10 -12.39
CA THR A 75 16.08 3.34 -13.78
C THR A 75 15.84 2.11 -14.65
N THR A 76 16.22 0.91 -14.18
CA THR A 76 15.96 -0.35 -14.88
C THR A 76 14.47 -0.62 -15.07
N TRP A 77 13.64 -0.25 -14.08
CA TRP A 77 12.19 -0.36 -14.17
C TRP A 77 11.52 0.76 -15.00
N GLY A 78 12.31 1.66 -15.59
CA GLY A 78 11.83 2.64 -16.56
C GLY A 78 11.60 4.05 -16.01
N ALA A 79 12.15 4.39 -14.84
CA ALA A 79 11.99 5.73 -14.25
C ALA A 79 12.34 6.87 -15.23
N ASP A 80 13.38 6.69 -16.04
CA ASP A 80 13.84 7.69 -17.02
C ASP A 80 12.76 8.05 -18.07
N GLY A 81 11.84 7.13 -18.38
CA GLY A 81 10.72 7.37 -19.29
C GLY A 81 9.52 8.08 -18.63
N PHE A 82 9.54 8.25 -17.32
CA PHE A 82 8.45 8.80 -16.51
C PHE A 82 8.80 10.14 -15.87
N VAL A 83 10.09 10.47 -15.74
CA VAL A 83 10.54 11.77 -15.25
C VAL A 83 9.92 12.91 -16.08
N GLY A 84 9.42 13.94 -15.39
CA GLY A 84 8.76 15.09 -15.98
C GLY A 84 7.29 14.85 -16.38
N ARG A 85 6.76 13.64 -16.21
CA ARG A 85 5.34 13.34 -16.41
C ARG A 85 4.57 13.52 -15.11
N THR A 86 3.28 13.82 -15.23
CA THR A 86 2.38 13.77 -14.07
C THR A 86 2.22 12.33 -13.56
N TRP A 87 1.96 12.19 -12.27
CA TRP A 87 1.73 10.92 -11.58
C TRP A 87 0.54 10.13 -12.14
N PHE A 88 -0.41 10.81 -12.78
CA PHE A 88 -1.62 10.22 -13.37
C PHE A 88 -1.38 9.61 -14.77
N ASP A 89 -0.34 10.04 -15.48
CA ASP A 89 -0.10 9.66 -16.89
C ASP A 89 0.89 8.50 -17.05
N VAL A 90 1.41 7.95 -15.96
CA VAL A 90 2.31 6.80 -15.97
C VAL A 90 1.57 5.54 -15.50
N PRO A 91 2.10 4.32 -15.75
CA PRO A 91 1.46 3.10 -15.29
C PRO A 91 1.11 3.18 -13.80
N TRP A 92 -0.15 2.96 -13.45
CA TRP A 92 -0.64 3.19 -12.08
C TRP A 92 0.14 2.36 -11.05
N LEU A 93 0.41 1.08 -11.35
CA LEU A 93 1.25 0.24 -10.49
C LEU A 93 2.64 0.87 -10.24
N TRP A 94 3.21 1.49 -11.27
CA TRP A 94 4.51 2.13 -11.17
C TRP A 94 4.43 3.42 -10.34
N SER A 95 3.45 4.29 -10.58
CA SER A 95 3.31 5.54 -9.80
C SER A 95 2.97 5.29 -8.34
N GLU A 96 2.12 4.31 -8.04
CA GLU A 96 1.82 3.91 -6.67
C GLU A 96 3.05 3.34 -5.96
N SER A 97 3.81 2.47 -6.64
CA SER A 97 5.06 1.94 -6.09
C SER A 97 6.09 3.06 -5.83
N TYR A 98 6.22 4.00 -6.78
CA TYR A 98 7.14 5.13 -6.66
C TYR A 98 6.72 6.08 -5.54
N PHE A 99 5.41 6.27 -5.34
CA PHE A 99 4.86 7.06 -4.24
C PHE A 99 5.30 6.50 -2.88
N TYR A 100 5.12 5.20 -2.63
CA TYR A 100 5.56 4.60 -1.36
C TYR A 100 7.06 4.70 -1.17
N ARG A 101 7.84 4.56 -2.25
CA ARG A 101 9.29 4.74 -2.19
C ARG A 101 9.67 6.18 -1.83
N GLN A 102 9.06 7.19 -2.43
CA GLN A 102 9.28 8.60 -2.11
C GLN A 102 8.81 8.94 -0.70
N LEU A 103 7.70 8.33 -0.24
CA LEU A 103 7.19 8.48 1.11
C LEU A 103 8.19 7.98 2.16
N LEU A 104 8.79 6.80 1.93
CA LEU A 104 9.83 6.25 2.80
C LEU A 104 11.07 7.15 2.85
N GLU A 105 11.44 7.77 1.73
CA GLU A 105 12.54 8.75 1.72
C GLU A 105 12.17 10.05 2.43
N ALA A 106 10.96 10.56 2.25
CA ALA A 106 10.47 11.76 2.92
C ALA A 106 10.50 11.65 4.45
N VAL A 107 10.24 10.45 4.99
CA VAL A 107 10.34 10.18 6.44
C VAL A 107 11.75 9.81 6.90
N GLY A 108 12.73 9.73 6.00
CA GLY A 108 14.12 9.42 6.34
C GLY A 108 14.39 7.93 6.62
N HIS A 109 13.59 7.03 6.04
CA HIS A 109 13.72 5.59 6.28
C HIS A 109 15.08 5.01 5.84
N PHE A 110 15.65 5.53 4.75
CA PHE A 110 16.86 4.97 4.12
C PHE A 110 18.17 5.61 4.61
N THR A 111 18.11 6.82 5.17
CA THR A 111 19.30 7.60 5.52
C THR A 111 19.67 7.41 7.00
N PRO A 112 20.96 7.47 7.36
CA PRO A 112 21.37 7.44 8.76
C PRO A 112 20.70 8.56 9.57
N GLY A 113 20.03 8.19 10.65
CA GLY A 113 19.30 9.14 11.47
C GLY A 113 18.29 8.45 12.41
N PRO A 114 17.55 9.23 13.21
CA PRO A 114 16.59 8.70 14.17
C PRO A 114 15.42 7.94 13.53
N TRP A 115 15.15 8.20 12.24
CA TRP A 115 14.05 7.59 11.48
C TRP A 115 14.49 6.42 10.60
N GLN A 116 15.78 6.09 10.60
CA GLN A 116 16.30 5.01 9.77
C GLN A 116 15.62 3.68 10.11
N GLY A 117 15.07 3.01 9.10
CA GLY A 117 14.41 1.72 9.24
C GLY A 117 13.08 1.74 10.00
N ILE A 118 12.59 2.91 10.42
CA ILE A 118 11.29 3.03 11.07
C ILE A 118 10.19 2.84 10.03
N ASP A 119 9.27 1.90 10.28
CA ASP A 119 8.08 1.69 9.46
C ASP A 119 7.02 2.76 9.78
N PRO A 120 6.72 3.68 8.85
CA PRO A 120 5.77 4.76 9.09
C PRO A 120 4.33 4.25 9.28
N PHE A 121 4.04 3.00 8.89
CA PHE A 121 2.71 2.38 9.02
C PHE A 121 2.58 1.52 10.28
N ARG A 122 3.66 1.33 11.04
CA ARG A 122 3.65 0.47 12.24
C ARG A 122 2.56 0.85 13.24
N PRO A 123 2.30 2.14 13.56
CA PRO A 123 1.25 2.50 14.51
C PRO A 123 -0.13 2.03 14.06
N SER A 124 -0.46 2.20 12.77
CA SER A 124 -1.75 1.77 12.22
C SER A 124 -1.86 0.25 12.13
N LYS A 125 -0.78 -0.44 11.74
CA LYS A 125 -0.74 -1.91 11.75
C LYS A 125 -0.97 -2.48 13.14
N LEU A 126 -0.37 -1.88 14.17
CA LEU A 126 -0.59 -2.32 15.56
C LEU A 126 -2.01 -2.01 16.02
N ALA A 127 -2.54 -0.83 15.73
CA ALA A 127 -3.92 -0.50 16.09
C ALA A 127 -4.95 -1.45 15.44
N GLU A 128 -4.69 -1.93 14.23
CA GLU A 128 -5.51 -2.93 13.55
C GLU A 128 -5.36 -4.33 14.17
N LEU A 129 -4.15 -4.71 14.60
CA LEU A 129 -3.90 -5.98 15.28
C LEU A 129 -4.47 -6.01 16.72
N ASP A 130 -4.43 -4.88 17.41
CA ASP A 130 -4.94 -4.74 18.79
C ASP A 130 -6.45 -4.43 18.83
N ALA A 131 -7.14 -4.49 17.67
CA ALA A 131 -8.58 -4.27 17.59
C ALA A 131 -9.36 -5.47 18.17
N PRO A 132 -10.42 -5.26 18.97
CA PRO A 132 -11.22 -6.35 19.54
C PRO A 132 -11.77 -7.31 18.49
N GLU A 133 -12.15 -6.80 17.32
CA GLU A 133 -12.65 -7.61 16.20
C GLU A 133 -11.58 -8.59 15.70
N THR A 134 -10.31 -8.18 15.68
CA THR A 134 -9.19 -9.05 15.31
C THR A 134 -8.98 -10.15 16.35
N ASP A 135 -9.10 -9.83 17.65
CA ASP A 135 -9.02 -10.83 18.72
C ASP A 135 -10.15 -11.86 18.61
N GLU A 136 -11.37 -11.42 18.32
CA GLU A 136 -12.54 -12.30 18.12
C GLU A 136 -12.35 -13.22 16.90
N GLU A 137 -11.87 -12.69 15.77
CA GLU A 137 -11.56 -13.49 14.58
C GLU A 137 -10.47 -14.53 14.85
N LEU A 138 -9.40 -14.16 15.57
CA LEU A 138 -8.33 -15.09 15.93
C LEU A 138 -8.81 -16.18 16.89
N ALA A 139 -9.60 -15.82 17.90
CA ALA A 139 -10.19 -16.78 18.84
C ALA A 139 -11.15 -17.75 18.13
N ALA A 140 -11.85 -17.31 17.08
CA ALA A 140 -12.74 -18.16 16.29
C ALA A 140 -11.98 -19.29 15.56
N LEU A 141 -10.67 -19.12 15.30
CA LEU A 141 -9.84 -20.17 14.71
C LEU A 141 -9.64 -21.36 15.66
N ASP A 142 -9.70 -21.17 16.97
CA ASP A 142 -9.55 -22.27 17.93
C ASP A 142 -10.67 -23.31 17.78
N ALA A 143 -11.88 -22.86 17.40
CA ALA A 143 -13.02 -23.74 17.16
C ALA A 143 -12.84 -24.64 15.93
N LEU A 144 -11.89 -24.33 15.03
CA LEU A 144 -11.60 -25.17 13.87
C LEU A 144 -10.88 -26.46 14.25
N ALA A 145 -10.17 -26.49 15.38
CA ALA A 145 -9.33 -27.63 15.75
C ALA A 145 -10.12 -28.94 15.89
N ASP A 146 -11.40 -28.85 16.24
CA ASP A 146 -12.29 -30.00 16.45
C ASP A 146 -13.06 -30.42 15.18
N LEU A 147 -12.94 -29.67 14.07
CA LEU A 147 -13.66 -29.96 12.82
C LEU A 147 -12.95 -31.02 11.95
N PRO A 148 -13.65 -31.66 11.02
CA PRO A 148 -13.03 -32.46 9.96
C PRO A 148 -12.01 -31.66 9.13
N ALA A 149 -10.97 -32.33 8.64
CA ALA A 149 -9.85 -31.67 7.94
C ALA A 149 -10.28 -30.88 6.68
N ASP A 150 -11.27 -31.37 5.93
CA ASP A 150 -11.81 -30.71 4.76
C ASP A 150 -12.58 -29.42 5.10
N GLU A 151 -13.28 -29.40 6.24
CA GLU A 151 -13.92 -28.20 6.77
C GLU A 151 -12.90 -27.19 7.29
N GLN A 152 -11.85 -27.66 7.97
CA GLN A 152 -10.72 -26.82 8.39
C GLN A 152 -10.05 -26.14 7.18
N ASP A 153 -9.69 -26.91 6.16
CA ASP A 153 -9.03 -26.40 4.95
C ASP A 153 -9.88 -25.31 4.28
N ARG A 154 -11.18 -25.55 4.11
CA ARG A 154 -12.11 -24.57 3.54
C ARG A 154 -12.19 -23.31 4.40
N ALA A 155 -12.34 -23.46 5.72
CA ALA A 155 -12.42 -22.32 6.63
C ALA A 155 -11.13 -21.47 6.63
N LEU A 156 -9.97 -22.11 6.65
CA LEU A 156 -8.66 -21.43 6.61
C LEU A 156 -8.41 -20.74 5.26
N LEU A 157 -8.78 -21.36 4.14
CA LEU A 157 -8.71 -20.74 2.82
C LEU A 157 -9.61 -19.50 2.73
N HIS A 158 -10.84 -19.59 3.25
CA HIS A 158 -11.74 -18.45 3.30
C HIS A 158 -11.23 -17.36 4.26
N GLY A 159 -10.71 -17.72 5.43
CA GLY A 159 -10.07 -16.78 6.35
C GLY A 159 -8.90 -16.04 5.69
N SER A 160 -8.01 -16.77 5.00
CA SER A 160 -6.88 -16.17 4.28
C SER A 160 -7.30 -15.26 3.12
N LEU A 161 -8.40 -15.57 2.42
CA LEU A 161 -8.90 -14.74 1.31
C LEU A 161 -9.46 -13.41 1.80
N TRP A 162 -10.21 -13.45 2.91
CA TRP A 162 -10.96 -12.30 3.40
C TRP A 162 -10.20 -11.50 4.47
N GLY A 163 -9.18 -12.08 5.12
CA GLY A 163 -8.36 -11.42 6.14
C GLY A 163 -9.21 -10.89 7.29
N ASN A 164 -8.89 -9.69 7.78
CA ASN A 164 -9.67 -8.96 8.80
C ASN A 164 -11.02 -8.41 8.33
N ARG A 165 -11.46 -8.82 7.14
CA ARG A 165 -12.84 -8.65 6.67
C ARG A 165 -13.61 -9.97 6.72
N ALA A 166 -12.98 -11.00 7.26
CA ALA A 166 -13.58 -12.29 7.41
C ALA A 166 -14.44 -12.27 8.68
N ASP A 167 -15.74 -12.06 8.52
CA ASP A 167 -16.69 -12.39 9.60
C ASP A 167 -16.71 -13.92 9.80
N LEU A 168 -15.67 -14.42 10.47
CA LEU A 168 -15.42 -15.84 10.75
C LEU A 168 -16.40 -16.33 11.81
N GLY A 169 -16.73 -15.49 12.80
CA GLY A 169 -17.74 -15.80 13.82
C GLY A 169 -19.09 -16.17 13.20
N PHE A 170 -19.58 -15.39 12.23
CA PHE A 170 -20.83 -15.69 11.53
C PHE A 170 -20.73 -16.93 10.63
N ARG A 171 -19.60 -17.11 9.92
CA ARG A 171 -19.43 -18.21 8.96
C ARG A 171 -19.21 -19.58 9.62
N LEU A 172 -18.55 -19.63 10.76
CA LEU A 172 -18.35 -20.87 11.51
C LEU A 172 -19.64 -21.32 12.21
N SER A 173 -20.46 -20.38 12.65
CA SER A 173 -21.82 -20.65 13.15
C SER A 173 -22.72 -21.21 12.05
N ALA A 174 -22.66 -20.65 10.83
CA ALA A 174 -23.45 -21.09 9.70
C ALA A 174 -23.02 -22.46 9.13
N ALA A 175 -21.75 -22.86 9.29
CA ALA A 175 -21.26 -24.18 8.88
C ALA A 175 -21.73 -25.31 9.82
N HIS A 176 -22.20 -24.97 11.03
CA HIS A 176 -22.71 -25.94 12.01
C HIS A 176 -24.23 -26.22 11.86
N ASP A 177 -24.93 -25.45 11.02
CA ASP A 177 -26.38 -25.50 10.79
C ASP A 177 -26.79 -26.19 9.45
N GLU A 178 -25.85 -26.83 8.74
CA GLU A 178 -26.10 -27.74 7.59
C GLU A 178 -25.76 -29.20 7.91
#